data_AF-A0A0T6BC26-F1
#
_entry.id   AF-A0A0T6BC26-F1
#
_cell.length_a   1.000
_cell.length_b   1.000
_cell.length_c   1.000
_cell.angle_alpha   90.00
_cell.angle_beta   90.00
_cell.angle_gamma   90.00
#
_symmetry.space_group_name_H-M   'P 1'
#
loop_
_entity.id
_entity.type
_entity.pdbx_description
1 polymer ?
#
loop_
_entity_poly.entity_id
_entity_poly.type
_entity_poly.pdbx_seq_one_letter_code
_entity_poly.pdbx_strand_id
1 'polypeptide(L)'
;FLQIQFGSVYRGLTPLSDEEVLRLYKNRIMPIAYVEGNMRDGRTNSAMIQLADLFSVPEIGLLCNVTDYFEKNHVDYHPEILFRDVRASLIDAHLVMHKIVPENVEHYLEPNKNLRLFLERLRNANKKLFVVTNSPYKFVNKGMDFLIGSDWKTFFDVIIVQARKPRFFTDKSRPIRIYDERSGSHIWDRVTKLEKGVIYFEGTVKQLQELTEWRGHQVLYFGDHPYSDLADVTLEHGWRTGAIIPELTHEIR
;
A
#
# COMPACT_ATOMS: atom_id res chain seq x y z
N PHE A 1 3.96 -24.74 -4.67
CA PHE A 1 3.54 -23.32 -4.76
C PHE A 1 2.23 -23.25 -5.53
N LEU A 2 1.30 -22.36 -5.14
CA LEU A 2 -0.07 -22.24 -5.67
C LEU A 2 -0.96 -23.49 -5.48
N GLN A 3 -0.89 -24.13 -4.31
CA GLN A 3 -1.83 -25.19 -3.93
C GLN A 3 -2.89 -24.63 -3.01
N ILE A 4 -4.16 -24.96 -3.30
CA ILE A 4 -5.25 -24.72 -2.37
C ILE A 4 -4.99 -25.52 -1.09
N GLN A 5 -5.03 -24.82 0.04
CA GLN A 5 -5.04 -25.44 1.35
C GLN A 5 -6.48 -25.84 1.69
N PHE A 6 -6.69 -27.14 1.89
CA PHE A 6 -8.00 -27.64 2.30
C PHE A 6 -8.37 -27.17 3.70
N GLY A 7 -9.66 -27.00 3.95
CA GLY A 7 -10.20 -26.35 5.14
C GLY A 7 -10.01 -24.83 5.21
N SER A 8 -9.35 -24.20 4.23
CA SER A 8 -9.15 -22.73 4.19
C SER A 8 -9.98 -22.03 3.11
N VAL A 9 -10.96 -22.70 2.50
CA VAL A 9 -11.79 -22.15 1.43
C VAL A 9 -13.18 -21.87 1.96
N TYR A 10 -13.66 -20.65 1.75
CA TYR A 10 -14.95 -20.17 2.24
C TYR A 10 -15.77 -19.57 1.09
N ARG A 11 -17.09 -19.71 1.18
CA ARG A 11 -18.06 -18.91 0.44
C ARG A 11 -18.82 -18.06 1.44
N GLY A 12 -18.59 -16.75 1.42
CA GLY A 12 -19.03 -15.88 2.51
C GLY A 12 -18.37 -16.31 3.82
N LEU A 13 -19.17 -16.63 4.83
CA LEU A 13 -18.71 -17.14 6.12
C LEU A 13 -18.80 -18.67 6.24
N THR A 14 -19.25 -19.35 5.17
CA THR A 14 -19.47 -20.80 5.19
C THR A 14 -18.24 -21.53 4.64
N PRO A 15 -17.61 -22.43 5.42
CA PRO A 15 -16.50 -23.24 4.93
C PRO A 15 -17.00 -24.23 3.87
N LEU A 16 -16.21 -24.42 2.81
CA LEU A 16 -16.50 -25.42 1.78
C LEU A 16 -15.82 -26.75 2.10
N SER A 17 -16.48 -27.86 1.78
CA SER A 17 -15.86 -29.18 1.87
C SER A 17 -14.80 -29.38 0.79
N ASP A 18 -13.83 -30.24 1.04
CA ASP A 18 -12.76 -30.54 0.07
C ASP A 18 -13.32 -31.09 -1.25
N GLU A 19 -14.41 -31.85 -1.20
CA GLU A 19 -15.13 -32.34 -2.38
C GLU A 19 -15.70 -31.18 -3.21
N GLU A 20 -16.32 -30.19 -2.55
CA GLU A 20 -16.84 -29.02 -3.25
C GLU A 20 -15.72 -28.15 -3.82
N VAL A 21 -14.62 -27.96 -3.08
CA VAL A 21 -13.42 -27.25 -3.57
C VAL A 21 -12.88 -27.93 -4.83
N LEU A 22 -12.70 -29.25 -4.82
CA LEU A 22 -12.24 -30.00 -5.99
C LEU A 22 -13.24 -29.94 -7.14
N ARG A 23 -14.55 -29.92 -6.86
CA ARG A 23 -15.58 -29.74 -7.89
C ARG A 23 -15.50 -28.37 -8.55
N LEU A 24 -15.24 -27.31 -7.78
CA LEU A 24 -15.15 -25.93 -8.27
C LEU A 24 -13.86 -25.68 -9.05
N TYR A 25 -12.71 -26.01 -8.44
CA TYR A 25 -11.40 -25.69 -8.99
C TYR A 25 -10.82 -26.77 -9.91
N LYS A 26 -11.44 -27.95 -10.00
CA LYS A 26 -11.04 -29.13 -10.79
C LYS A 26 -9.69 -29.75 -10.41
N ASN A 27 -8.86 -29.03 -9.66
CA ASN A 27 -7.57 -29.46 -9.18
C ASN A 27 -7.24 -28.70 -7.89
N ARG A 28 -6.29 -29.24 -7.11
CA ARG A 28 -5.72 -28.55 -5.95
C ARG A 28 -4.66 -27.52 -6.36
N ILE A 29 -3.96 -27.75 -7.47
CA ILE A 29 -2.97 -26.81 -8.02
C ILE A 29 -3.68 -25.79 -8.89
N MET A 30 -3.47 -24.51 -8.60
CA MET A 30 -3.99 -23.40 -9.39
C MET A 30 -2.99 -23.02 -10.50
N PRO A 31 -3.45 -22.87 -11.76
CA PRO A 31 -2.59 -22.38 -12.83
C PRO A 31 -2.05 -20.98 -12.50
N ILE A 32 -0.78 -20.72 -12.82
CA ILE A 32 -0.17 -19.40 -12.56
C ILE A 32 -0.93 -18.27 -13.26
N ALA A 33 -1.38 -18.49 -14.48
CA ALA A 33 -2.19 -17.53 -15.25
C ALA A 33 -3.54 -17.22 -14.58
N TYR A 34 -4.05 -18.11 -13.72
CA TYR A 34 -5.27 -17.88 -12.95
C TYR A 34 -5.04 -16.97 -11.73
N VAL A 35 -3.82 -16.99 -11.19
CA VAL A 35 -3.44 -16.26 -9.97
C VAL A 35 -2.78 -14.92 -10.28
N GLU A 36 -1.89 -14.88 -11.27
CA GLU A 36 -1.12 -13.70 -11.66
C GLU A 36 -1.72 -12.99 -12.89
N GLY A 37 -2.67 -13.63 -13.57
CA GLY A 37 -3.27 -13.14 -14.81
C GLY A 37 -2.36 -13.30 -16.02
N ASN A 38 -2.90 -13.04 -17.21
CA ASN A 38 -2.10 -12.92 -18.44
C ASN A 38 -1.78 -11.44 -18.69
N MET A 39 -0.52 -11.12 -18.96
CA MET A 39 -0.14 -9.82 -19.51
C MET A 39 -0.65 -9.72 -20.95
N ARG A 40 -1.79 -9.05 -21.17
CA ARG A 40 -2.20 -8.53 -22.48
C ARG A 40 -2.48 -7.04 -22.33
N ASP A 41 -1.89 -6.22 -23.21
CA ASP A 41 -2.06 -4.76 -23.25
C ASP A 41 -1.73 -4.00 -21.94
N GLY A 42 -0.75 -4.47 -21.17
CA GLY A 42 -0.27 -3.79 -19.96
C GLY A 42 -1.28 -3.78 -18.79
N ARG A 43 -2.33 -4.61 -18.85
CA ARG A 43 -3.25 -4.87 -17.74
C ARG A 43 -3.20 -6.36 -17.39
N THR A 44 -2.92 -6.66 -16.13
CA THR A 44 -3.06 -8.02 -15.59
C THR A 44 -4.54 -8.28 -15.30
N ASN A 45 -5.19 -9.08 -16.14
CA ASN A 45 -6.51 -9.63 -15.85
C ASN A 45 -6.31 -10.99 -15.15
N SER A 46 -6.13 -10.95 -13.83
CA SER A 46 -6.16 -12.16 -13.00
C SER A 46 -7.59 -12.48 -12.59
N ALA A 47 -7.92 -13.77 -12.52
CA ALA A 47 -9.18 -14.25 -11.96
C ALA A 47 -9.16 -14.22 -10.42
N MET A 48 -8.00 -14.02 -9.80
CA MET A 48 -7.80 -13.98 -8.36
C MET A 48 -7.10 -12.69 -7.94
N ILE A 49 -7.49 -12.18 -6.77
CA ILE A 49 -6.90 -11.01 -6.17
C ILE A 49 -6.21 -11.42 -4.88
N GLN A 50 -4.95 -11.00 -4.74
CA GLN A 50 -4.18 -11.19 -3.52
C GLN A 50 -4.44 -10.00 -2.59
N LEU A 51 -4.94 -10.33 -1.40
CA LEU A 51 -5.25 -9.41 -0.32
C LEU A 51 -4.17 -9.60 0.75
N ALA A 52 -3.13 -8.77 0.70
CA ALA A 52 -1.82 -9.06 1.31
C ALA A 52 -1.38 -8.06 2.39
N ASP A 53 -2.25 -7.13 2.78
CA ASP A 53 -1.97 -6.10 3.79
C ASP A 53 -3.15 -5.92 4.76
N LEU A 54 -2.93 -5.13 5.81
CA LEU A 54 -3.97 -4.82 6.80
C LEU A 54 -5.16 -4.05 6.21
N PHE A 55 -4.94 -3.26 5.14
CA PHE A 55 -6.02 -2.57 4.45
C PHE A 55 -6.97 -3.54 3.72
N SER A 56 -6.51 -4.76 3.46
CA SER A 56 -7.31 -5.81 2.85
C SER A 56 -8.27 -6.50 3.84
N VAL A 57 -8.06 -6.36 5.15
CA VAL A 57 -8.90 -7.02 6.17
C VAL A 57 -10.35 -6.50 6.16
N PRO A 58 -10.62 -5.18 6.11
CA PRO A 58 -11.98 -4.69 5.89
C PRO A 58 -12.56 -5.12 4.54
N GLU A 59 -11.74 -5.25 3.50
CA GLU A 59 -12.19 -5.70 2.17
C GLU A 59 -12.71 -7.12 2.18
N ILE A 60 -11.90 -8.05 2.69
CA ILE A 60 -12.32 -9.45 2.81
C ILE A 60 -13.48 -9.61 3.79
N GLY A 61 -13.49 -8.86 4.89
CA GLY A 61 -14.58 -8.87 5.85
C GLY A 61 -15.91 -8.43 5.22
N LEU A 62 -15.93 -7.33 4.47
CA LEU A 62 -17.13 -6.85 3.78
C LEU A 62 -17.57 -7.83 2.68
N LEU A 63 -16.62 -8.31 1.87
CA LEU A 63 -16.91 -9.29 0.82
C LEU A 63 -17.55 -10.57 1.39
N CYS A 64 -16.99 -11.11 2.48
CA CYS A 64 -17.51 -12.29 3.13
C CYS A 64 -18.92 -12.07 3.69
N ASN A 65 -19.16 -10.93 4.36
CA ASN A 65 -20.47 -10.62 4.93
C ASN A 65 -21.56 -10.43 3.86
N VAL A 66 -21.28 -9.72 2.77
CA VAL A 66 -22.26 -9.51 1.69
C VAL A 66 -22.53 -10.83 0.95
N THR A 67 -21.48 -11.61 0.68
CA THR A 67 -21.63 -12.94 0.06
C THR A 67 -22.49 -13.84 0.95
N ASP A 68 -22.21 -13.91 2.25
CA ASP A 68 -22.96 -14.71 3.22
C ASP A 68 -24.43 -14.29 3.31
N TYR A 69 -24.70 -12.98 3.27
CA TYR A 69 -26.06 -12.45 3.21
C TYR A 69 -26.80 -12.90 1.94
N PHE A 70 -26.17 -12.84 0.76
CA PHE A 70 -26.77 -13.30 -0.49
C PHE A 70 -27.06 -14.81 -0.48
N GLU A 71 -26.12 -15.63 -0.02
CA GLU A 71 -26.31 -17.08 0.08
C GLU A 71 -27.48 -17.44 1.03
N LYS A 72 -27.54 -16.82 2.22
CA LYS A 72 -28.59 -17.10 3.22
C LYS A 72 -29.98 -16.64 2.80
N ASN A 73 -30.07 -15.61 1.97
CA ASN A 73 -31.33 -15.05 1.50
C ASN A 73 -31.69 -15.49 0.08
N HIS A 74 -30.94 -16.42 -0.51
CA HIS A 74 -31.16 -16.92 -1.88
C HIS A 74 -31.23 -15.79 -2.92
N VAL A 75 -30.36 -14.80 -2.78
CA VAL A 75 -30.20 -13.72 -3.76
C VAL A 75 -29.22 -14.19 -4.82
N ASP A 76 -29.65 -14.25 -6.08
CA ASP A 76 -28.74 -14.55 -7.19
C ASP A 76 -27.79 -13.37 -7.43
N TYR A 77 -26.50 -13.67 -7.61
CA TYR A 77 -25.48 -12.65 -7.88
C TYR A 77 -24.38 -13.18 -8.80
N HIS A 78 -23.73 -12.25 -9.51
CA HIS A 78 -22.50 -12.55 -10.25
C HIS A 78 -21.30 -12.21 -9.34
N PRO A 79 -20.43 -13.19 -8.97
CA PRO A 79 -19.35 -12.96 -8.02
C PRO A 79 -18.39 -11.82 -8.41
N GLU A 80 -18.10 -11.69 -9.71
CA GLU A 80 -17.23 -10.61 -10.20
C GLU A 80 -17.86 -9.22 -10.05
N ILE A 81 -19.18 -9.11 -10.21
CA ILE A 81 -19.88 -7.82 -10.03
C ILE A 81 -19.88 -7.47 -8.55
N LEU A 82 -20.24 -8.43 -7.69
CA LEU A 82 -20.20 -8.26 -6.24
C LEU A 82 -18.81 -7.80 -5.78
N PHE A 83 -17.75 -8.47 -6.23
CA PHE A 83 -16.38 -8.09 -5.91
C PHE A 83 -16.05 -6.64 -6.35
N ARG A 84 -16.40 -6.27 -7.60
CA ARG A 84 -16.15 -4.93 -8.13
C ARG A 84 -16.88 -3.84 -7.34
N ASP A 85 -18.13 -4.09 -6.95
CA ASP A 85 -18.96 -3.13 -6.22
C ASP A 85 -18.50 -2.96 -4.76
N VAL A 86 -18.14 -4.07 -4.10
CA VAL A 86 -17.51 -4.03 -2.76
C VAL A 86 -16.22 -3.24 -2.80
N ARG A 87 -15.36 -3.50 -3.79
CA ARG A 87 -14.09 -2.80 -3.95
C ARG A 87 -14.26 -1.31 -4.24
N ALA A 88 -15.20 -0.95 -5.10
CA ALA A 88 -15.53 0.45 -5.37
C ALA A 88 -15.99 1.18 -4.10
N SER A 89 -16.86 0.53 -3.31
CA SER A 89 -17.37 1.08 -2.04
C SER A 89 -16.24 1.36 -1.04
N LEU A 90 -15.22 0.51 -1.01
CA LEU A 90 -14.05 0.69 -0.13
C LEU A 90 -13.14 1.83 -0.57
N ILE A 91 -13.00 2.06 -1.88
CA ILE A 91 -12.27 3.21 -2.41
C ILE A 91 -12.96 4.50 -1.95
N ASP A 92 -14.28 4.56 -2.01
CA ASP A 92 -15.05 5.71 -1.52
C ASP A 92 -14.92 5.89 0.00
N ALA A 93 -15.00 4.78 0.75
CA ALA A 93 -14.79 4.80 2.20
C ALA A 93 -13.38 5.30 2.58
N HIS A 94 -12.35 4.96 1.79
CA HIS A 94 -10.98 5.43 2.01
C HIS A 94 -10.87 6.96 1.92
N LEU A 95 -11.59 7.58 0.99
CA LEU A 95 -11.65 9.05 0.87
C LEU A 95 -12.33 9.71 2.07
N VAL A 96 -13.33 9.05 2.65
CA VAL A 96 -14.01 9.51 3.87
C VAL A 96 -13.10 9.35 5.09
N MET A 97 -12.38 8.24 5.18
CA MET A 97 -11.42 7.96 6.26
C MET A 97 -10.30 9.01 6.33
N HIS A 98 -9.81 9.49 5.18
CA HIS A 98 -8.86 10.61 5.11
C HIS A 98 -9.40 11.93 5.68
N LYS A 99 -10.71 12.08 5.88
CA LYS A 99 -11.32 13.24 6.55
C LYS A 99 -11.50 13.00 8.04
N ILE A 100 -11.96 11.82 8.43
CA ILE A 100 -12.29 11.47 9.82
C ILE A 100 -11.04 11.30 10.69
N VAL A 101 -10.03 10.56 10.19
CA VAL A 101 -8.84 10.25 11.00
C VAL A 101 -8.09 11.49 11.47
N PRO A 102 -7.85 12.51 10.62
CA PRO A 102 -7.23 13.76 11.06
C PRO A 102 -7.99 14.56 12.13
N GLU A 103 -9.31 14.35 12.28
CA GLU A 103 -10.12 15.02 13.30
C GLU A 103 -9.94 14.40 14.69
N ASN A 104 -9.53 13.13 14.76
CA ASN A 104 -9.32 12.41 16.02
C ASN A 104 -8.11 11.46 15.94
N VAL A 105 -6.93 12.02 15.64
CA VAL A 105 -5.71 11.24 15.39
C VAL A 105 -5.33 10.36 16.59
N GLU A 106 -5.52 10.86 17.82
CA GLU A 106 -5.23 10.15 19.07
C GLU A 106 -6.01 8.85 19.24
N HIS A 107 -7.19 8.75 18.63
CA HIS A 107 -8.01 7.54 18.69
C HIS A 107 -7.52 6.46 17.70
N TYR A 108 -6.93 6.87 16.57
CA TYR A 108 -6.57 5.95 15.48
C TYR A 108 -5.08 5.63 15.41
N LEU A 109 -4.21 6.48 15.97
CA LEU A 109 -2.77 6.26 15.97
C LEU A 109 -2.25 6.03 17.39
N GLU A 110 -1.50 4.94 17.56
CA GLU A 110 -0.80 4.68 18.81
C GLU A 110 0.50 5.51 18.88
N PRO A 111 0.71 6.29 19.95
CA PRO A 111 1.92 7.07 20.09
C PRO A 111 3.13 6.16 20.33
N ASN A 112 4.21 6.40 19.59
CA ASN A 112 5.47 5.66 19.75
C ASN A 112 6.61 6.61 20.14
N LYS A 113 6.90 6.68 21.44
CA LYS A 113 7.97 7.54 21.99
C LYS A 113 9.36 7.21 21.43
N ASN A 114 9.58 5.98 20.95
CA ASN A 114 10.85 5.55 20.41
C ASN A 114 11.03 5.91 18.93
N LEU A 115 9.96 6.26 18.21
CA LEU A 115 10.02 6.57 16.78
C LEU A 115 10.89 7.81 16.53
N ARG A 116 10.65 8.89 17.27
CA ARG A 116 11.47 10.11 17.16
C ARG A 116 12.95 9.82 17.46
N LEU A 117 13.22 9.12 18.57
CA LEU A 117 14.58 8.74 18.95
C LEU A 117 15.27 7.90 17.88
N PHE A 118 14.54 7.00 17.23
CA PHE A 118 15.06 6.20 16.12
C PHE A 118 15.44 7.07 14.92
N LEU A 119 14.59 8.02 14.50
CA LEU A 119 14.91 8.96 13.42
C LEU A 119 16.10 9.86 13.76
N GLU A 120 16.19 10.34 15.00
CA GLU A 120 17.34 11.11 15.50
C GLU A 120 18.64 10.30 15.42
N ARG A 121 18.61 9.02 15.83
CA ARG A 121 19.77 8.12 15.72
C ARG A 121 20.23 7.93 14.28
N LEU A 122 19.30 7.75 13.34
CA LEU A 122 19.63 7.63 11.92
C LEU A 122 20.28 8.90 11.38
N ARG A 123 19.71 10.07 11.71
CA ARG A 123 20.28 11.37 11.30
C ARG A 123 21.67 11.59 11.88
N ASN A 124 21.87 11.28 13.17
CA ASN A 124 23.18 11.40 13.83
C ASN A 124 24.22 10.44 13.25
N ALA A 125 23.78 9.32 12.66
CA ALA A 125 24.61 8.40 11.90
C ALA A 125 24.80 8.81 10.42
N ASN A 126 24.51 10.07 10.08
CA ASN A 126 24.60 10.65 8.73
C ASN A 126 23.79 9.90 7.67
N LYS A 127 22.68 9.24 8.06
CA LYS A 127 21.75 8.62 7.11
C LYS A 127 20.85 9.68 6.49
N LYS A 128 20.62 9.53 5.18
CA LYS A 128 19.64 10.31 4.44
C LYS A 128 18.30 9.58 4.47
N LEU A 129 17.24 10.32 4.78
CA LEU A 129 15.91 9.74 5.00
C LEU A 129 14.94 10.28 3.97
N PHE A 130 13.97 9.46 3.57
CA PHE A 130 12.91 9.87 2.68
C PHE A 130 11.60 9.17 2.99
N VAL A 131 10.50 9.80 2.58
CA VAL A 131 9.14 9.25 2.67
C VAL A 131 8.52 9.26 1.28
N VAL A 132 7.95 8.12 0.88
CA VAL A 132 7.13 7.97 -0.34
C VAL A 132 5.82 7.34 0.06
N THR A 133 4.72 8.10 -0.02
CA THR A 133 3.40 7.65 0.44
C THR A 133 2.32 7.92 -0.60
N ASN A 134 1.29 7.06 -0.64
CA ASN A 134 0.10 7.26 -1.48
C ASN A 134 -0.87 8.28 -0.87
N SER A 135 -0.75 8.59 0.41
CA SER A 135 -1.66 9.50 1.11
C SER A 135 -1.41 10.97 0.72
N PRO A 136 -2.46 11.83 0.74
CA PRO A 136 -2.33 13.27 0.56
C PRO A 136 -1.53 13.94 1.67
N TYR A 137 -0.87 15.07 1.36
CA TYR A 137 -0.02 15.80 2.31
C TYR A 137 -0.74 16.15 3.62
N LYS A 138 -1.98 16.67 3.57
CA LYS A 138 -2.70 17.08 4.78
C LYS A 138 -2.88 15.92 5.77
N PHE A 139 -3.19 14.72 5.27
CA PHE A 139 -3.33 13.52 6.07
C PHE A 139 -1.99 13.11 6.68
N VAL A 140 -0.94 13.05 5.86
CA VAL A 140 0.43 12.71 6.28
C VAL A 140 0.93 13.69 7.34
N ASN A 141 0.73 14.99 7.13
CA ASN A 141 1.20 16.01 8.04
C ASN A 141 0.55 15.89 9.42
N LYS A 142 -0.75 15.59 9.50
CA LYS A 142 -1.46 15.39 10.77
C LYS A 142 -0.97 14.16 11.53
N GLY A 143 -0.79 13.03 10.85
CA GLY A 143 -0.25 11.82 11.48
C GLY A 143 1.20 11.99 11.93
N MET A 144 2.06 12.59 11.09
CA MET A 144 3.47 12.78 11.40
C MET A 144 3.70 13.82 12.50
N ASP A 145 2.90 14.89 12.54
CA ASP A 145 2.89 15.87 13.63
C ASP A 145 2.57 15.21 14.98
N PHE A 146 1.56 14.33 15.01
CA PHE A 146 1.21 13.57 16.21
C PHE A 146 2.31 12.58 16.64
N LEU A 147 2.89 11.84 15.68
CA LEU A 147 3.84 10.76 15.98
C LEU A 147 5.27 11.24 16.29
N ILE A 148 5.72 12.31 15.64
CA ILE A 148 7.12 12.78 15.69
C ILE A 148 7.21 14.20 16.25
N GLY A 149 6.21 15.04 15.99
CA GLY A 149 6.18 16.47 16.32
C GLY A 149 6.16 17.38 15.08
N SER A 150 5.86 18.66 15.30
CA SER A 150 5.70 19.66 14.23
C SER A 150 6.93 19.85 13.33
N ASP A 151 8.12 19.52 13.82
CA ASP A 151 9.38 19.58 13.08
C ASP A 151 9.69 18.29 12.29
N TRP A 152 8.74 17.35 12.16
CA TRP A 152 8.96 16.04 11.52
C TRP A 152 9.59 16.15 10.12
N LYS A 153 9.24 17.19 9.35
CA LYS A 153 9.79 17.44 8.00
C LYS A 153 11.31 17.58 8.01
N THR A 154 11.90 18.02 9.12
CA THR A 154 13.35 18.19 9.27
C THR A 154 14.12 16.87 9.37
N PHE A 155 13.44 15.75 9.58
CA PHE A 155 14.06 14.42 9.59
C PHE A 155 14.30 13.88 8.19
N PHE A 156 13.48 14.26 7.21
CA PHE A 156 13.49 13.69 5.87
C PHE A 156 14.15 14.64 4.87
N ASP A 157 15.11 14.13 4.09
CA ASP A 157 15.75 14.86 3.00
C ASP A 157 14.82 14.95 1.78
N VAL A 158 13.92 13.98 1.59
CA VAL A 158 12.93 13.96 0.51
C VAL A 158 11.57 13.50 1.02
N ILE A 159 10.50 14.23 0.69
CA ILE A 159 9.12 13.89 1.04
C ILE A 159 8.28 13.86 -0.24
N ILE A 160 7.76 12.70 -0.62
CA ILE A 160 6.88 12.50 -1.78
C ILE A 160 5.53 11.96 -1.29
N VAL A 161 4.47 12.73 -1.52
CA VAL A 161 3.09 12.35 -1.24
C VAL A 161 2.35 11.96 -2.51
N GLN A 162 1.21 11.28 -2.38
CA GLN A 162 0.44 10.79 -3.55
C GLN A 162 1.32 10.14 -4.63
N ALA A 163 2.25 9.29 -4.21
CA ALA A 163 3.24 8.68 -5.08
C ALA A 163 2.65 7.73 -6.13
N ARG A 164 1.43 7.21 -5.88
CA ARG A 164 0.71 6.24 -6.73
C ARG A 164 1.44 4.90 -6.83
N LYS A 165 2.10 4.44 -5.76
CA LYS A 165 2.63 3.07 -5.65
C LYS A 165 1.53 2.06 -6.01
N PRO A 166 1.83 1.01 -6.80
CA PRO A 166 3.17 0.61 -7.28
C PRO A 166 3.69 1.40 -8.48
N ARG A 167 2.88 2.25 -9.12
CA ARG A 167 3.28 3.01 -10.33
C ARG A 167 4.46 3.93 -10.11
N PHE A 168 4.71 4.38 -8.89
CA PHE A 168 5.95 5.10 -8.57
C PHE A 168 7.21 4.31 -8.96
N PHE A 169 7.18 2.99 -8.77
CA PHE A 169 8.31 2.10 -9.06
C PHE A 169 8.33 1.60 -10.51
N THR A 170 7.16 1.49 -11.14
CA THR A 170 7.03 0.86 -12.48
C THR A 170 6.81 1.85 -13.64
N ASP A 171 6.21 3.02 -13.40
CA ASP A 171 6.03 4.03 -14.46
C ASP A 171 7.39 4.63 -14.86
N LYS A 172 7.57 4.87 -16.17
CA LYS A 172 8.80 5.43 -16.72
C LYS A 172 8.82 6.95 -16.83
N SER A 173 7.65 7.59 -16.90
CA SER A 173 7.53 8.98 -17.39
C SER A 173 6.53 9.86 -16.63
N ARG A 174 6.36 9.65 -15.30
CA ARG A 174 5.58 10.55 -14.45
C ARG A 174 6.48 11.62 -13.80
N PRO A 175 6.24 12.93 -14.02
CA PRO A 175 7.04 13.98 -13.41
C PRO A 175 6.76 14.15 -11.92
N ILE A 176 7.82 14.37 -11.14
CA ILE A 176 7.75 14.95 -9.79
C ILE A 176 7.34 16.43 -9.92
N ARG A 177 6.44 16.87 -9.04
CA ARG A 177 6.00 18.26 -8.93
C ARG A 177 6.03 18.72 -7.47
N ILE A 178 6.08 20.02 -7.25
CA ILE A 178 6.04 20.61 -5.89
C ILE A 178 4.60 20.84 -5.47
N TYR A 179 4.29 20.49 -4.23
CA TYR A 179 3.06 20.86 -3.54
C TYR A 179 3.34 22.11 -2.69
N ASP A 180 2.68 23.21 -3.01
CA ASP A 180 2.76 24.44 -2.21
C ASP A 180 1.81 24.33 -1.02
N GLU A 181 2.41 24.26 0.18
CA GLU A 181 1.68 24.17 1.44
C GLU A 181 0.78 25.39 1.70
N ARG A 182 1.17 26.58 1.21
CA ARG A 182 0.44 27.84 1.49
C ARG A 182 -0.84 27.93 0.69
N SER A 183 -0.76 27.70 -0.62
CA SER A 183 -1.94 27.71 -1.49
C SER A 183 -2.70 26.39 -1.50
N GLY A 184 -2.09 25.30 -1.05
CA GLY A 184 -2.63 23.95 -1.20
C GLY A 184 -2.69 23.48 -2.65
N SER A 185 -1.84 24.04 -3.51
CA SER A 185 -1.86 23.82 -4.95
C SER A 185 -0.55 23.22 -5.46
N HIS A 186 -0.56 22.79 -6.73
CA HIS A 186 0.58 22.15 -7.37
C HIS A 186 1.31 23.13 -8.26
N ILE A 187 2.60 23.29 -8.04
CA ILE A 187 3.46 24.12 -8.89
C ILE A 187 3.67 23.38 -10.23
N TRP A 188 3.71 24.16 -11.32
CA TRP A 188 3.85 23.65 -12.69
C TRP A 188 5.31 23.57 -13.15
N ASP A 189 6.21 24.28 -12.46
CA ASP A 189 7.63 24.30 -12.79
C ASP A 189 8.26 22.91 -12.69
N ARG A 190 9.22 22.67 -13.58
CA ARG A 190 9.98 21.44 -13.59
C ARG A 190 10.86 21.36 -12.35
N VAL A 191 10.76 20.25 -11.62
CA VAL A 191 11.67 19.94 -10.52
C VAL A 191 13.02 19.51 -11.08
N THR A 192 14.06 20.29 -10.81
CA THR A 192 15.45 20.02 -11.22
C THR A 192 16.37 19.63 -10.07
N LYS A 193 15.93 19.87 -8.83
CA LYS A 193 16.61 19.47 -7.59
C LYS A 193 15.59 19.19 -6.50
N LEU A 194 15.97 18.31 -5.58
CA LEU A 194 15.20 18.03 -4.37
C LEU A 194 15.77 18.82 -3.20
N GLU A 195 14.92 19.57 -2.52
CA GLU A 195 15.28 20.41 -1.38
C GLU A 195 14.60 19.91 -0.12
N LYS A 196 15.36 19.91 0.97
CA LYS A 196 14.87 19.47 2.27
C LYS A 196 13.75 20.38 2.77
N GLY A 197 12.67 19.77 3.26
CA GLY A 197 11.49 20.47 3.75
C GLY A 197 10.48 20.86 2.68
N VAL A 198 10.79 20.68 1.39
CA VAL A 198 9.83 20.84 0.29
C VAL A 198 9.00 19.56 0.16
N ILE A 199 7.70 19.74 -0.07
CA ILE A 199 6.77 18.64 -0.31
C ILE A 199 6.64 18.42 -1.80
N TYR A 200 6.95 17.20 -2.23
CA TYR A 200 6.80 16.76 -3.61
C TYR A 200 5.59 15.84 -3.74
N PHE A 201 5.03 15.73 -4.94
CA PHE A 201 3.96 14.78 -5.22
C PHE A 201 4.15 14.06 -6.55
N GLU A 202 3.62 12.83 -6.62
CA GLU A 202 3.81 11.90 -7.74
C GLU A 202 5.31 11.66 -8.06
N GLY A 203 5.65 11.45 -9.33
CA GLY A 203 6.99 11.09 -9.75
C GLY A 203 7.21 9.62 -10.01
N THR A 204 8.48 9.27 -10.20
CA THR A 204 8.96 7.91 -10.39
C THR A 204 10.23 7.70 -9.60
N VAL A 205 10.52 6.45 -9.23
CA VAL A 205 11.78 6.08 -8.58
C VAL A 205 12.98 6.42 -9.45
N LYS A 206 12.85 6.33 -10.78
CA LYS A 206 13.89 6.77 -11.72
C LYS A 206 14.26 8.25 -11.52
N GLN A 207 13.27 9.14 -11.45
CA GLN A 207 13.53 10.56 -11.21
C GLN A 207 14.12 10.80 -9.82
N LEU A 208 13.65 10.09 -8.80
CA LEU A 208 14.24 10.16 -7.47
C LEU A 208 15.73 9.79 -7.52
N GLN A 209 16.08 8.67 -8.16
CA GLN A 209 17.47 8.21 -8.31
C GLN A 209 18.34 9.15 -9.15
N GLU A 210 17.77 9.82 -10.17
CA GLU A 210 18.46 10.82 -10.97
C GLU A 210 18.75 12.10 -10.18
N LEU A 211 17.83 12.51 -9.30
CA LEU A 211 17.95 13.75 -8.52
C LEU A 211 18.74 13.59 -7.21
N THR A 212 18.82 12.38 -6.65
CA THR A 212 19.52 12.11 -5.38
C THR A 212 20.79 11.28 -5.53
N GLU A 213 20.96 10.61 -6.67
CA GLU A 213 21.99 9.60 -6.91
C GLU A 213 21.91 8.37 -6.00
N TRP A 214 20.82 8.19 -5.24
CA TRP A 214 20.64 7.05 -4.34
C TRP A 214 20.25 5.80 -5.13
N ARG A 215 21.20 4.88 -5.33
CA ARG A 215 21.02 3.72 -6.23
C ARG A 215 21.30 2.38 -5.57
N GLY A 216 20.60 1.36 -6.05
CA GLY A 216 20.83 -0.04 -5.71
C GLY A 216 20.91 -0.29 -4.20
N HIS A 217 21.89 -1.11 -3.80
CA HIS A 217 22.03 -1.60 -2.42
C HIS A 217 22.30 -0.50 -1.37
N GLN A 218 22.60 0.73 -1.79
CA GLN A 218 22.81 1.85 -0.87
C GLN A 218 21.50 2.32 -0.23
N VAL A 219 20.36 1.99 -0.85
CA VAL A 219 19.03 2.33 -0.36
C VAL A 219 18.43 1.16 0.41
N LEU A 220 17.81 1.48 1.55
CA LEU A 220 16.97 0.58 2.33
C LEU A 220 15.57 1.19 2.39
N TYR A 221 14.59 0.50 1.82
CA TYR A 221 13.19 0.93 1.79
C TYR A 221 12.36 0.04 2.70
N PHE A 222 11.51 0.65 3.51
CA PHE A 222 10.59 -0.06 4.40
C PHE A 222 9.16 0.11 3.89
N GLY A 223 8.39 -0.98 3.92
CA GLY A 223 7.00 -0.99 3.50
C GLY A 223 6.22 -2.12 4.18
N ASP A 224 4.93 -1.94 4.30
CA ASP A 224 3.97 -2.87 4.90
C ASP A 224 3.28 -3.74 3.86
N HIS A 225 3.17 -3.29 2.61
CA HIS A 225 2.56 -4.06 1.53
C HIS A 225 3.60 -4.82 0.69
N PRO A 226 3.67 -6.17 0.73
CA PRO A 226 4.72 -6.93 0.05
C PRO A 226 4.83 -6.67 -1.46
N TYR A 227 3.69 -6.65 -2.15
CA TYR A 227 3.64 -6.48 -3.61
C TYR A 227 3.81 -5.02 -4.06
N SER A 228 3.07 -4.06 -3.48
CA SER A 228 3.13 -2.68 -3.96
C SER A 228 4.40 -1.94 -3.55
N ASP A 229 5.05 -2.38 -2.47
CA ASP A 229 6.15 -1.66 -1.85
C ASP A 229 7.50 -2.39 -1.95
N LEU A 230 7.54 -3.73 -1.98
CA LEU A 230 8.81 -4.46 -1.79
C LEU A 230 9.26 -5.28 -3.01
N ALA A 231 8.32 -5.88 -3.74
CA ALA A 231 8.62 -6.79 -4.85
C ALA A 231 9.36 -6.06 -6.01
N ASP A 232 8.74 -5.04 -6.59
CA ASP A 232 9.32 -4.29 -7.73
C ASP A 232 10.59 -3.52 -7.32
N VAL A 233 10.63 -3.05 -6.06
CA VAL A 233 11.78 -2.30 -5.51
C VAL A 233 13.04 -3.16 -5.45
N THR A 234 12.90 -4.43 -5.06
CA THR A 234 14.02 -5.37 -5.02
C THR A 234 14.41 -5.84 -6.42
N LEU A 235 13.41 -6.24 -7.22
CA LEU A 235 13.63 -6.90 -8.51
C LEU A 235 14.10 -5.95 -9.61
N GLU A 236 13.55 -4.73 -9.66
CA GLU A 236 13.82 -3.79 -10.75
C GLU A 236 14.86 -2.73 -10.39
N HIS A 237 14.97 -2.36 -9.10
CA HIS A 237 15.79 -1.21 -8.65
C HIS A 237 16.99 -1.60 -7.78
N GLY A 238 17.08 -2.87 -7.36
CA GLY A 238 18.21 -3.41 -6.58
C GLY A 238 18.33 -2.81 -5.18
N TRP A 239 17.27 -2.18 -4.67
CA TRP A 239 17.22 -1.63 -3.31
C TRP A 239 17.10 -2.76 -2.29
N ARG A 240 17.62 -2.55 -1.09
CA ARG A 240 17.32 -3.43 0.04
C ARG A 240 15.93 -3.10 0.57
N THR A 241 15.18 -4.10 0.98
CA THR A 241 13.82 -3.94 1.51
C THR A 241 13.68 -4.49 2.91
N GLY A 242 12.94 -3.79 3.77
CA GLY A 242 12.47 -4.29 5.07
C GLY A 242 10.95 -4.33 5.09
N ALA A 243 10.38 -5.51 5.35
CA ALA A 243 8.93 -5.64 5.53
C ALA A 243 8.52 -5.25 6.95
N ILE A 244 7.46 -4.47 7.08
CA ILE A 244 6.81 -4.19 8.36
C ILE A 244 5.56 -5.06 8.42
N ILE A 245 5.53 -6.04 9.33
CA ILE A 245 4.44 -7.00 9.48
C ILE A 245 3.93 -6.94 10.92
N PRO A 246 2.93 -6.09 11.23
CA PRO A 246 2.42 -5.92 12.59
C PRO A 246 1.90 -7.22 13.22
N GLU A 247 1.26 -8.08 12.42
CA GLU A 247 0.65 -9.35 12.80
C GLU A 247 1.67 -10.33 13.38
N LEU A 248 2.94 -10.24 12.94
CA LEU A 248 4.02 -11.07 13.45
C LEU A 248 4.20 -10.92 14.96
N THR A 249 3.86 -9.76 15.54
CA THR A 249 3.92 -9.53 16.99
C THR A 249 2.99 -10.45 17.78
N HIS A 250 1.86 -10.84 17.18
CA HIS A 250 0.93 -11.80 17.78
C HIS A 250 1.37 -13.25 17.52
N GLU A 251 1.78 -13.57 16.29
CA GLU A 251 2.13 -14.92 15.85
C GLU A 251 3.38 -15.51 16.55
N ILE A 252 4.32 -14.66 16.99
CA ILE A 252 5.56 -15.12 17.66
C ILE A 252 5.45 -15.21 19.19
N ARG A 253 4.28 -14.89 19.77
CA ARG A 253 4.02 -15.03 21.21
C ARG A 253 3.66 -16.46 21.56
#